data_AF-A0A5D2FYX7-F1
#
_entry.id   AF-A0A5D2FYX7-F1
#
_cell.length_a   1.000
_cell.length_b   1.000
_cell.length_c   1.000
_cell.angle_alpha   90.00
_cell.angle_beta   90.00
_cell.angle_gamma   90.00
#
_symmetry.space_group_name_H-M   'P 1'
#
loop_
_entity.id
_entity.type
_entity.pdbx_description
1 polymer ?
#
loop_
_entity_poly.entity_id
_entity_poly.type
_entity_poly.pdbx_seq_one_letter_code
_entity_poly.pdbx_strand_id
1 'polypeptide(L)'
;MHTSEQPQTPTAEPSGPQPPQTLLDLITTVLSLLLLSSLTVCSFLYTLQSSLSSISESPHWDDNSLLHTLFPSLLSTLQRLKPLSDQCTLSSFTGGKLVMQSDLDIASSSLSTHLHDLDLLLRSGVLHQSNAIVLSHSGPGSYKDDLGFFIRDVFTRLQIGGIEFKKKALESLLQLLNKDEKSTAVVAKEGNIGYLISLLELSVLAVSMLASSSQDSRKIIFEEGRLGPLLRILETEACRSGSQPIQTHAVGALRNVASVEDIRLALGEEGAVPVLVQLLVSGNTATQEKVANCLSILASSGEYCRALIIQEKGLPRLMHMIQDLSNSDTIEHVLRTIYFITIIQLGEFIKHGNMILQQISASLLSKLSISEGNKRAISSCMGSLVKLMESPKPVGLQDAAAQAIVSLLTVRSNRTELAKGEKSVMRLVQMLDPKNDTVFKKYPLMLVTALLAGGSGDCRKILVAAGANKHLQILTEMEFAGAKKALQRLTGITLKSIFSRTWRE
;
A
#
# COMPACT_ATOMS: atom_id res chain seq x y z
N MET A 1 75.71 43.78 8.86
CA MET A 1 75.52 43.85 7.41
C MET A 1 74.50 42.76 7.07
N HIS A 2 73.20 43.02 7.20
CA HIS A 2 72.31 43.55 6.17
C HIS A 2 72.32 42.75 4.86
N THR A 3 71.32 41.88 4.69
CA THR A 3 70.62 41.53 3.45
C THR A 3 69.29 40.89 3.92
N SER A 4 68.24 41.65 4.22
CA SER A 4 67.16 42.07 3.29
C SER A 4 66.56 40.91 2.48
N GLU A 5 65.65 40.16 3.10
CA GLU A 5 64.62 39.41 2.39
C GLU A 5 63.33 40.25 2.37
N GLN A 6 62.91 40.65 1.17
CA GLN A 6 61.57 41.11 0.86
C GLN A 6 60.93 40.08 -0.11
N PRO A 7 59.58 40.03 -0.17
CA PRO A 7 58.81 38.80 -0.30
C PRO A 7 58.50 38.45 -1.75
N GLN A 8 58.55 37.17 -2.09
CA GLN A 8 57.92 36.66 -3.30
C GLN A 8 56.41 36.51 -3.05
N THR A 9 55.64 37.35 -3.74
CA THR A 9 54.21 37.25 -3.95
C THR A 9 53.84 35.87 -4.53
N PRO A 10 52.90 35.12 -3.92
CA PRO A 10 52.32 33.96 -4.57
C PRO A 10 51.42 34.45 -5.71
N THR A 11 51.70 33.91 -6.90
CA THR A 11 50.85 33.98 -8.10
C THR A 11 49.40 33.65 -7.73
N ALA A 12 48.54 34.65 -7.89
CA ALA A 12 47.11 34.52 -7.70
C ALA A 12 46.53 33.48 -8.66
N GLU A 13 45.95 32.42 -8.10
CA GLU A 13 44.90 31.64 -8.77
C GLU A 13 43.69 32.57 -9.03
N PRO A 14 43.20 32.71 -10.27
CA PRO A 14 41.81 33.10 -10.49
C PRO A 14 40.98 31.81 -10.36
N SER A 15 39.79 31.76 -9.80
CA SER A 15 38.80 32.79 -9.49
C SER A 15 37.61 32.07 -8.84
N GLY A 16 36.77 32.82 -8.12
CA GLY A 16 35.46 32.33 -7.65
C GLY A 16 34.54 31.79 -8.76
N PRO A 17 33.33 31.28 -8.41
CA PRO A 17 32.42 30.67 -9.37
C PRO A 17 32.19 31.59 -10.58
N GLN A 18 32.47 31.10 -11.79
CA GLN A 18 32.27 31.87 -13.01
C GLN A 18 30.79 32.25 -13.16
N PRO A 19 30.48 33.45 -13.65
CA PRO A 19 29.10 33.87 -13.84
C PRO A 19 28.40 32.95 -14.86
N PRO A 20 27.11 32.62 -14.64
CA PRO A 20 26.39 31.62 -15.42
C PRO A 20 26.25 32.03 -16.89
N GLN A 21 26.34 33.33 -17.19
CA GLN A 21 26.39 33.85 -18.55
C GLN A 21 27.65 33.46 -19.31
N THR A 22 28.82 33.56 -18.69
CA THR A 22 30.08 33.14 -19.31
C THR A 22 30.11 31.63 -19.54
N LEU A 23 29.49 30.85 -18.65
CA LEU A 23 29.33 29.41 -18.83
C LEU A 23 28.37 29.08 -19.97
N LEU A 24 27.24 29.79 -20.10
CA LEU A 24 26.29 29.60 -21.19
C LEU A 24 26.92 29.92 -22.56
N ASP A 25 27.71 30.99 -22.66
CA ASP A 25 28.45 31.36 -23.87
C ASP A 25 29.49 30.28 -24.24
N LEU A 26 30.17 29.71 -23.25
CA LEU A 26 31.12 28.62 -23.46
C LEU A 26 30.40 27.34 -23.94
N ILE A 27 29.27 27.00 -23.31
CA ILE A 27 28.43 25.86 -23.68
C ILE A 27 27.93 26.00 -25.11
N THR A 28 27.36 27.16 -25.48
CA THR A 28 26.84 27.42 -26.84
C THR A 28 27.93 27.39 -27.89
N THR A 29 29.14 27.86 -27.57
CA THR A 29 30.32 27.77 -28.46
C THR A 29 30.76 26.32 -28.68
N VAL A 30 30.80 25.50 -27.62
CA VAL A 30 31.16 24.08 -27.75
C VAL A 30 30.06 23.31 -28.49
N LEU A 31 28.79 23.63 -28.24
CA LEU A 31 27.64 23.00 -28.87
C LEU A 31 27.62 23.23 -30.39
N SER A 32 27.88 24.46 -30.83
CA SER A 32 27.91 24.82 -32.25
C SER A 32 29.03 24.11 -33.01
N LEU A 33 30.20 23.89 -32.38
CA LEU A 33 31.28 23.07 -32.95
C LEU A 33 30.92 21.58 -33.06
N LEU A 34 30.20 21.05 -32.07
CA LEU A 34 29.76 19.64 -32.05
C LEU A 34 28.65 19.35 -33.06
N LEU A 35 27.74 20.31 -33.28
CA LEU A 35 26.67 20.22 -34.29
C LEU A 35 27.22 20.14 -35.72
N LEU A 36 28.40 20.72 -35.99
CA LEU A 36 29.06 20.60 -37.30
C LEU A 36 29.70 19.22 -37.54
N SER A 37 30.00 18.44 -36.51
CA SER A 37 30.88 17.26 -36.59
C SER A 37 30.20 15.91 -36.35
N SER A 38 29.00 15.85 -35.76
CA SER A 38 28.44 14.58 -35.23
C SER A 38 27.04 14.20 -35.74
N LEU A 39 26.94 13.35 -36.78
CA LEU A 39 25.62 12.90 -37.32
C LEU A 39 24.77 12.06 -36.35
N THR A 40 25.37 11.31 -35.43
CA THR A 40 24.66 10.34 -34.57
C THR A 40 24.07 10.94 -33.29
N VAL A 41 24.61 12.08 -32.82
CA VAL A 41 24.18 12.76 -31.58
C VAL A 41 23.46 14.10 -31.87
N CYS A 42 23.32 14.46 -33.16
CA CYS A 42 22.67 15.69 -33.62
C CYS A 42 21.32 15.96 -32.94
N SER A 43 20.45 14.95 -32.78
CA SER A 43 19.12 15.14 -32.19
C SER A 43 19.21 15.65 -30.75
N PHE A 44 20.06 15.05 -29.92
CA PHE A 44 20.28 15.48 -28.54
C PHE A 44 20.86 16.90 -28.47
N LEU A 45 21.81 17.22 -29.37
CA LEU A 45 22.44 18.54 -29.42
C LEU A 45 21.46 19.64 -29.86
N TYR A 46 20.57 19.36 -30.81
CA TYR A 46 19.50 20.28 -31.21
C TYR A 46 18.49 20.52 -30.09
N THR A 47 18.07 19.47 -29.39
CA THR A 47 17.19 19.60 -28.22
C THR A 47 17.88 20.42 -27.13
N LEU A 48 19.17 20.17 -26.89
CA LEU A 48 19.94 20.91 -25.90
C LEU A 48 20.04 22.39 -26.27
N GLN A 49 20.26 22.70 -27.54
CA GLN A 49 20.26 24.08 -28.03
C GLN A 49 18.92 24.77 -27.76
N SER A 50 17.81 24.11 -28.08
CA SER A 50 16.47 24.63 -27.82
C SER A 50 16.23 24.89 -26.33
N SER A 51 16.59 23.93 -25.47
CA SER A 51 16.42 24.07 -24.01
C SER A 51 17.25 25.23 -23.45
N LEU A 52 18.50 25.39 -23.91
CA LEU A 52 19.36 26.50 -23.48
C LEU A 52 18.84 27.86 -23.96
N SER A 53 18.29 27.94 -25.18
CA SER A 53 17.61 29.15 -25.66
C SER A 53 16.42 29.51 -24.79
N SER A 54 15.54 28.55 -24.48
CA SER A 54 14.39 28.80 -23.58
C SER A 54 14.81 29.21 -22.16
N ILE A 55 15.93 28.72 -21.65
CA ILE A 55 16.48 29.16 -20.35
C ILE A 55 16.95 30.61 -20.45
N SER A 56 17.66 30.98 -21.52
CA SER A 56 18.15 32.35 -21.72
C SER A 56 17.02 33.38 -21.89
N GLU A 57 15.85 32.94 -22.36
CA GLU A 57 14.63 33.75 -22.51
C GLU A 57 13.85 33.92 -21.19
N SER A 58 14.16 33.11 -20.16
CA SER A 58 13.42 33.13 -18.88
C SER A 58 13.87 34.30 -17.98
N PRO A 59 13.00 34.92 -17.17
CA PRO A 59 13.38 36.05 -16.32
C PRO A 59 14.05 35.61 -15.00
N HIS A 60 15.22 36.16 -14.66
CA HIS A 60 16.02 35.81 -13.46
C HIS A 60 16.75 34.45 -13.53
N TRP A 61 17.06 33.95 -14.72
CA TRP A 61 17.84 32.72 -14.84
C TRP A 61 19.27 32.86 -14.29
N ASP A 62 19.86 34.05 -14.40
CA ASP A 62 21.22 34.39 -13.95
C ASP A 62 21.42 34.30 -12.43
N ASP A 63 20.36 34.57 -11.66
CA ASP A 63 20.38 34.47 -10.20
C ASP A 63 20.16 33.03 -9.69
N ASN A 64 19.87 32.07 -10.59
CA ASN A 64 19.45 30.75 -10.18
C ASN A 64 20.61 29.86 -9.72
N SER A 65 20.63 29.58 -8.42
CA SER A 65 21.62 28.70 -7.78
C SER A 65 21.75 27.28 -8.36
N LEU A 66 20.74 26.73 -9.01
CA LEU A 66 20.80 25.40 -9.65
C LEU A 66 21.62 25.41 -10.94
N LEU A 67 21.63 26.53 -11.67
CA LEU A 67 22.41 26.67 -12.91
C LEU A 67 23.91 26.69 -12.64
N HIS A 68 24.34 27.20 -11.49
CA HIS A 68 25.73 27.11 -11.05
C HIS A 68 26.22 25.67 -10.85
N THR A 69 25.32 24.71 -10.62
CA THR A 69 25.66 23.29 -10.54
C THR A 69 25.48 22.55 -11.87
N LEU A 70 24.46 22.90 -12.65
CA LEU A 70 24.12 22.19 -13.90
C LEU A 70 25.01 22.59 -15.08
N PHE A 71 25.34 23.88 -15.23
CA PHE A 71 26.14 24.34 -16.37
C PHE A 71 27.57 23.81 -16.37
N PRO A 72 28.30 23.77 -15.23
CA PRO A 72 29.64 23.17 -15.23
C PRO A 72 29.65 21.67 -15.58
N SER A 73 28.65 20.91 -15.13
CA SER A 73 28.57 19.47 -15.42
C SER A 73 28.20 19.20 -16.88
N LEU A 74 27.28 20.00 -17.44
CA LEU A 74 26.95 19.98 -18.86
C LEU A 74 28.17 20.33 -19.71
N LEU A 75 28.88 21.40 -19.35
CA LEU A 75 30.07 21.84 -20.06
C LEU A 75 31.15 20.75 -20.05
N SER A 76 31.42 20.12 -18.90
CA SER A 76 32.35 19.01 -18.79
C SER A 76 31.97 17.83 -19.71
N THR A 77 30.67 17.52 -19.78
CA THR A 77 30.15 16.46 -20.65
C THR A 77 30.34 16.81 -22.13
N LEU A 78 30.06 18.05 -22.54
CA LEU A 78 30.27 18.52 -23.91
C LEU A 78 31.77 18.57 -24.28
N GLN A 79 32.63 18.97 -23.35
CA GLN A 79 34.08 18.96 -23.54
C GLN A 79 34.63 17.54 -23.72
N ARG A 80 34.06 16.54 -23.04
CA ARG A 80 34.39 15.12 -23.24
C ARG A 80 33.88 14.57 -24.58
N LEU A 81 32.75 15.07 -25.07
CA LEU A 81 32.16 14.73 -26.37
C LEU A 81 32.98 15.25 -27.56
N LYS A 82 33.67 16.39 -27.40
CA LYS A 82 34.49 17.00 -28.47
C LYS A 82 35.59 16.08 -29.03
N PRO A 83 36.53 15.54 -28.23
CA PRO A 83 37.57 14.65 -28.75
C PRO A 83 37.01 13.33 -29.27
N LEU A 84 35.90 12.83 -28.71
CA LEU A 84 35.20 11.63 -29.21
C LEU A 84 34.61 11.89 -30.61
N SER A 85 34.04 13.07 -30.83
CA SER A 85 33.55 13.51 -32.16
C SER A 85 34.69 13.56 -33.17
N ASP A 86 35.81 14.19 -32.81
CA ASP A 86 36.98 14.31 -33.68
C ASP A 86 37.53 12.92 -34.08
N GLN A 87 37.59 11.98 -33.13
CA GLN A 87 38.03 10.60 -33.39
C GLN A 87 37.09 9.80 -34.30
N CYS A 88 35.79 10.09 -34.28
CA CYS A 88 34.81 9.49 -35.21
C CYS A 88 34.96 9.99 -36.64
N THR A 89 35.49 11.20 -36.84
CA THR A 89 35.70 11.79 -38.17
C THR A 89 37.01 11.36 -38.85
N LEU A 90 37.96 10.83 -38.07
CA LEU A 90 39.25 10.36 -38.59
C LEU A 90 39.13 8.96 -39.21
N SER A 91 39.63 8.81 -40.44
CA SER A 91 39.53 7.58 -41.24
C SER A 91 40.31 6.37 -40.69
N SER A 92 41.11 6.55 -39.63
CA SER A 92 41.92 5.51 -38.99
C SER A 92 41.76 5.57 -37.47
N PHE A 93 40.67 5.01 -36.96
CA PHE A 93 40.47 4.87 -35.52
C PHE A 93 41.44 3.83 -34.94
N THR A 94 42.36 4.27 -34.09
CA THR A 94 43.38 3.43 -33.43
C THR A 94 42.92 2.86 -32.07
N GLY A 95 41.77 3.32 -31.56
CA GLY A 95 41.16 2.82 -30.33
C GLY A 95 40.38 1.52 -30.53
N GLY A 96 40.12 0.79 -29.45
CA GLY A 96 39.25 -0.39 -29.49
C GLY A 96 37.79 0.00 -29.75
N LYS A 97 37.11 -0.63 -30.72
CA LYS A 97 35.70 -0.34 -31.06
C LYS A 97 34.75 -0.42 -29.87
N LEU A 98 34.95 -1.40 -28.98
CA LEU A 98 34.14 -1.59 -27.78
C LEU A 98 34.32 -0.44 -26.76
N VAL A 99 35.53 0.10 -26.66
CA VAL A 99 35.82 1.25 -25.78
C VAL A 99 35.11 2.49 -26.30
N MET A 100 35.19 2.74 -27.61
CA MET A 100 34.49 3.86 -28.25
C MET A 100 32.97 3.77 -28.08
N GLN A 101 32.42 2.57 -28.23
CA GLN A 101 30.99 2.34 -28.03
C GLN A 101 30.58 2.59 -26.57
N SER A 102 31.34 2.08 -25.61
CA SER A 102 31.11 2.36 -24.18
C SER A 102 31.19 3.85 -23.86
N ASP A 103 32.19 4.57 -24.40
CA ASP A 103 32.37 6.00 -24.15
C ASP A 103 31.23 6.84 -24.75
N LEU A 104 30.75 6.45 -25.93
CA LEU A 104 29.56 7.04 -26.58
C LEU A 104 28.28 6.74 -25.80
N ASP A 105 28.10 5.51 -25.30
CA ASP A 105 26.93 5.13 -24.49
C ASP A 105 26.91 5.93 -23.18
N ILE A 106 28.05 6.07 -22.50
CA ILE A 106 28.19 6.90 -21.29
C ILE A 106 27.90 8.36 -21.61
N ALA A 107 28.42 8.90 -22.72
CA ALA A 107 28.16 10.28 -23.14
C ALA A 107 26.68 10.52 -23.49
N SER A 108 26.05 9.59 -24.23
CA SER A 108 24.63 9.65 -24.57
C SER A 108 23.75 9.58 -23.33
N SER A 109 24.05 8.68 -22.40
CA SER A 109 23.34 8.60 -21.11
C SER A 109 23.49 9.90 -20.33
N SER A 110 24.70 10.46 -20.26
CA SER A 110 24.95 11.72 -19.54
C SER A 110 24.19 12.89 -20.16
N LEU A 111 24.21 13.00 -21.50
CA LEU A 111 23.51 14.05 -22.24
C LEU A 111 21.99 13.93 -22.08
N SER A 112 21.47 12.70 -22.09
CA SER A 112 20.05 12.43 -21.81
C SER A 112 19.67 12.86 -20.39
N THR A 113 20.52 12.64 -19.39
CA THR A 113 20.30 13.13 -18.02
C THR A 113 20.27 14.65 -17.97
N HIS A 114 21.25 15.33 -18.60
CA HIS A 114 21.26 16.79 -18.65
C HIS A 114 20.02 17.37 -19.34
N LEU A 115 19.57 16.77 -20.44
CA LEU A 115 18.34 17.19 -21.11
C LEU A 115 17.11 17.02 -20.21
N HIS A 116 17.03 15.92 -19.47
CA HIS A 116 15.96 15.70 -18.51
C HIS A 116 15.98 16.75 -17.39
N ASP A 117 17.16 17.05 -16.83
CA ASP A 117 17.32 18.04 -15.77
C ASP A 117 16.96 19.46 -16.24
N LEU A 118 17.33 19.83 -17.47
CA LEU A 118 16.98 21.12 -18.07
C LEU A 118 15.48 21.21 -18.41
N ASP A 119 14.87 20.14 -18.94
CA ASP A 119 13.41 20.10 -19.17
C ASP A 119 12.64 20.21 -17.85
N LEU A 120 13.09 19.52 -16.80
CA LEU A 120 12.51 19.64 -15.46
C LEU A 120 12.62 21.06 -14.91
N LEU A 121 13.80 21.69 -15.05
CA LEU A 121 14.02 23.07 -14.65
C LEU A 121 13.08 24.04 -15.38
N LEU A 122 12.89 23.87 -16.70
CA LEU A 122 11.97 24.70 -17.49
C LEU A 122 10.51 24.50 -17.06
N ARG A 123 10.05 23.26 -16.93
CA ARG A 123 8.67 22.93 -16.51
C ARG A 123 8.36 23.37 -15.08
N SER A 124 9.38 23.44 -14.23
CA SER A 124 9.23 23.85 -12.83
C SER A 124 8.83 25.32 -12.67
N GLY A 125 9.09 26.16 -13.68
CA GLY A 125 8.89 27.60 -13.60
C GLY A 125 9.82 28.30 -12.60
N VAL A 126 10.78 27.59 -12.00
CA VAL A 126 11.73 28.15 -11.01
C VAL A 126 12.57 29.27 -11.61
N LEU A 127 12.74 29.28 -12.93
CA LEU A 127 13.38 30.35 -13.69
C LEU A 127 12.47 31.57 -13.93
N HIS A 128 11.30 31.67 -13.31
CA HIS A 128 10.38 32.80 -13.49
C HIS A 128 10.09 33.55 -12.18
N GLN A 129 10.47 33.00 -11.03
CA GLN A 129 10.35 33.66 -9.72
C GLN A 129 11.67 33.56 -8.95
N SER A 130 12.12 34.68 -8.40
CA SER A 130 13.52 34.87 -8.03
C SER A 130 13.98 34.04 -6.82
N ASN A 131 13.11 33.47 -5.97
CA ASN A 131 13.54 32.68 -4.80
C ASN A 131 12.40 31.89 -4.10
N ALA A 132 12.15 30.63 -4.46
CA ALA A 132 11.16 29.81 -3.74
C ALA A 132 11.77 28.73 -2.83
N ILE A 133 12.70 29.10 -1.92
CA ILE A 133 13.00 28.27 -0.73
C ILE A 133 12.13 28.68 0.48
N VAL A 134 11.45 29.83 0.40
CA VAL A 134 10.54 30.33 1.45
C VAL A 134 9.20 30.69 0.80
N LEU A 135 8.09 30.19 1.37
CA LEU A 135 6.73 30.58 0.97
C LEU A 135 6.52 32.09 1.16
N SER A 136 6.57 32.85 0.08
CA SER A 136 6.11 34.24 0.03
C SER A 136 4.59 34.27 0.21
N HIS A 137 4.12 34.90 1.29
CA HIS A 137 2.69 34.96 1.61
C HIS A 137 2.02 36.06 0.77
N SER A 138 1.49 35.72 -0.40
CA SER A 138 0.55 36.57 -1.14
C SER A 138 -0.89 36.28 -0.66
N GLY A 139 -1.79 37.26 -0.83
CA GLY A 139 -3.13 37.30 -0.21
C GLY A 139 -4.05 36.08 -0.43
N PRO A 140 -5.22 36.04 0.24
CA PRO A 140 -6.03 34.82 0.46
C PRO A 140 -6.58 34.11 -0.79
N GLY A 141 -6.50 34.72 -1.99
CA GLY A 141 -6.85 34.08 -3.26
C GLY A 141 -5.66 33.48 -4.05
N SER A 142 -4.43 33.91 -3.76
CA SER A 142 -3.18 33.52 -4.46
C SER A 142 -2.48 32.32 -3.79
N TYR A 143 -2.85 32.03 -2.54
CA TYR A 143 -2.16 31.06 -1.69
C TYR A 143 -2.02 29.66 -2.31
N LYS A 144 -3.00 29.19 -3.10
CA LYS A 144 -2.96 27.84 -3.69
C LYS A 144 -1.99 27.74 -4.86
N ASP A 145 -1.96 28.76 -5.72
CA ASP A 145 -1.07 28.79 -6.89
C ASP A 145 0.38 29.05 -6.45
N ASP A 146 0.58 29.93 -5.46
CA ASP A 146 1.88 30.17 -4.83
C ASP A 146 2.42 28.93 -4.10
N LEU A 147 1.53 28.18 -3.45
CA LEU A 147 1.88 26.92 -2.79
C LEU A 147 2.23 25.82 -3.80
N GLY A 148 1.47 25.70 -4.90
CA GLY A 148 1.78 24.76 -5.99
C GLY A 148 3.15 25.06 -6.61
N PHE A 149 3.45 26.34 -6.85
CA PHE A 149 4.76 26.77 -7.32
C PHE A 149 5.88 26.41 -6.34
N PHE A 150 5.70 26.74 -5.05
CA PHE A 150 6.67 26.42 -4.01
C PHE A 150 6.96 24.91 -3.93
N ILE A 151 5.93 24.07 -4.00
CA ILE A 151 6.08 22.61 -4.03
C ILE A 151 6.91 22.21 -5.26
N ARG A 152 6.59 22.74 -6.43
CA ARG A 152 7.34 22.42 -7.66
C ARG A 152 8.81 22.87 -7.59
N ASP A 153 9.11 24.03 -6.99
CA ASP A 153 10.50 24.47 -6.73
C ASP A 153 11.23 23.49 -5.80
N VAL A 154 10.61 23.15 -4.66
CA VAL A 154 11.16 22.22 -3.67
C VAL A 154 11.49 20.86 -4.31
N PHE A 155 10.56 20.27 -5.07
CA PHE A 155 10.79 18.99 -5.73
C PHE A 155 11.86 19.09 -6.83
N THR A 156 11.90 20.21 -7.56
CA THR A 156 12.96 20.46 -8.56
C THR A 156 14.33 20.47 -7.88
N ARG A 157 14.49 21.20 -6.77
CA ARG A 157 15.74 21.22 -5.98
C ARG A 157 16.09 19.86 -5.39
N LEU A 158 15.10 19.06 -4.98
CA LEU A 158 15.31 17.68 -4.54
C LEU A 158 15.88 16.82 -5.68
N GLN A 159 15.35 16.96 -6.90
CA GLN A 159 15.73 16.17 -8.06
C GLN A 159 17.12 16.54 -8.59
N ILE A 160 17.34 17.81 -8.93
CA ILE A 160 18.53 18.28 -9.68
C ILE A 160 19.52 19.06 -8.82
N GLY A 161 19.16 19.44 -7.59
CA GLY A 161 20.03 20.23 -6.72
C GLY A 161 21.19 19.43 -6.14
N GLY A 162 22.29 20.11 -5.81
CA GLY A 162 23.37 19.51 -5.01
C GLY A 162 22.92 19.13 -3.59
N ILE A 163 23.77 18.40 -2.86
CA ILE A 163 23.45 17.85 -1.52
C ILE A 163 22.86 18.91 -0.56
N GLU A 164 23.43 20.11 -0.54
CA GLU A 164 22.96 21.24 0.28
C GLU A 164 21.54 21.70 -0.10
N PHE A 165 21.24 21.76 -1.40
CA PHE A 165 19.90 22.13 -1.88
C PHE A 165 18.88 21.03 -1.60
N LYS A 166 19.26 19.76 -1.74
CA LYS A 166 18.39 18.63 -1.38
C LYS A 166 18.04 18.65 0.09
N LYS A 167 19.02 18.92 0.96
CA LYS A 167 18.81 19.03 2.42
C LYS A 167 17.86 20.18 2.77
N LYS A 168 18.13 21.39 2.27
CA LYS A 168 17.27 22.56 2.51
C LYS A 168 15.85 22.37 1.96
N ALA A 169 15.73 21.82 0.76
CA ALA A 169 14.44 21.54 0.13
C ALA A 169 13.64 20.51 0.96
N LEU A 170 14.30 19.47 1.46
CA LEU A 170 13.67 18.49 2.35
C LEU A 170 13.26 19.10 3.70
N GLU A 171 14.10 19.94 4.31
CA GLU A 171 13.75 20.68 5.53
C GLU A 171 12.52 21.59 5.32
N SER A 172 12.50 22.36 4.23
CA SER A 172 11.35 23.19 3.84
C SER A 172 10.09 22.36 3.58
N LEU A 173 10.23 21.19 2.95
CA LEU A 173 9.11 20.27 2.72
C LEU A 173 8.54 19.76 4.06
N LEU A 174 9.41 19.35 4.98
CA LEU A 174 8.99 18.87 6.31
C LEU A 174 8.30 19.96 7.12
N GLN A 175 8.80 21.20 7.06
CA GLN A 175 8.15 22.35 7.69
C GLN A 175 6.75 22.59 7.11
N LEU A 176 6.60 22.49 5.78
CA LEU A 176 5.32 22.63 5.11
C LEU A 176 4.34 21.53 5.54
N LEU A 177 4.78 20.27 5.53
CA LEU A 177 3.96 19.13 5.93
C LEU A 177 3.50 19.20 7.40
N ASN A 178 4.25 19.89 8.26
CA ASN A 178 3.90 20.07 9.66
C ASN A 178 2.95 21.27 9.91
N LYS A 179 2.71 22.11 8.91
CA LYS A 179 1.93 23.34 9.05
C LYS A 179 0.42 23.08 9.09
N ASP A 180 -0.11 22.35 8.12
CA ASP A 180 -1.55 22.10 7.98
C ASP A 180 -1.89 20.94 7.04
N GLU A 181 -3.02 20.27 7.25
CA GLU A 181 -3.46 19.16 6.39
C GLU A 181 -3.70 19.58 4.94
N LYS A 182 -4.09 20.84 4.66
CA LYS A 182 -4.38 21.26 3.29
C LYS A 182 -3.11 21.33 2.45
N SER A 183 -1.99 21.79 3.01
CA SER A 183 -0.71 21.79 2.29
C SER A 183 -0.23 20.37 1.99
N THR A 184 -0.42 19.41 2.89
CA THR A 184 -0.09 18.00 2.62
C THR A 184 -0.84 17.42 1.42
N ALA A 185 -2.11 17.81 1.23
CA ALA A 185 -2.92 17.36 0.09
C ALA A 185 -2.40 17.96 -1.23
N VAL A 186 -1.96 19.22 -1.21
CA VAL A 186 -1.34 19.85 -2.39
C VAL A 186 0.02 19.21 -2.69
N VAL A 187 0.83 18.90 -1.66
CA VAL A 187 2.10 18.18 -1.84
C VAL A 187 1.87 16.80 -2.46
N ALA A 188 0.88 16.06 -1.99
CA ALA A 188 0.55 14.75 -2.55
C ALA A 188 0.15 14.83 -4.03
N LYS A 189 -0.52 15.91 -4.43
CA LYS A 189 -1.04 16.08 -5.79
C LYS A 189 -0.02 16.67 -6.77
N GLU A 190 0.71 17.70 -6.36
CA GLU A 190 1.62 18.47 -7.22
C GLU A 190 3.08 18.00 -7.10
N GLY A 191 3.40 17.27 -6.03
CA GLY A 191 4.75 16.78 -5.76
C GLY A 191 5.07 15.47 -6.47
N ASN A 192 6.35 15.25 -6.80
CA ASN A 192 6.84 13.99 -7.34
C ASN A 192 7.07 12.96 -6.21
N ILE A 193 5.99 12.33 -5.75
CA ILE A 193 6.03 11.37 -4.65
C ILE A 193 6.93 10.16 -4.98
N GLY A 194 6.98 9.72 -6.23
CA GLY A 194 7.89 8.68 -6.68
C GLY A 194 9.35 9.01 -6.42
N TYR A 195 9.76 10.27 -6.63
CA TYR A 195 11.12 10.72 -6.32
C TYR A 195 11.41 10.71 -4.81
N LEU A 196 10.46 11.15 -3.97
CA LEU A 196 10.62 11.02 -2.52
C LEU A 196 10.79 9.55 -2.12
N ILE A 197 10.02 8.65 -2.73
CA ILE A 197 10.12 7.22 -2.46
C ILE A 197 11.47 6.63 -2.94
N SER A 198 12.05 7.17 -4.02
CA SER A 198 13.41 6.81 -4.43
C SER A 198 14.50 7.27 -3.45
N LEU A 199 14.24 8.35 -2.70
CA LEU A 199 15.13 8.94 -1.70
C LEU A 199 14.77 8.56 -0.26
N LEU A 200 14.09 7.44 -0.04
CA LEU A 200 13.50 7.12 1.26
C LEU A 200 14.50 7.19 2.42
N GLU A 201 15.77 6.82 2.25
CA GLU A 201 16.76 6.93 3.34
C GLU A 201 16.79 8.31 4.00
N LEU A 202 16.51 9.37 3.23
CA LEU A 202 16.44 10.75 3.71
C LEU A 202 14.98 11.22 3.92
N SER A 203 14.01 10.68 3.20
CA SER A 203 12.65 11.23 3.12
C SER A 203 11.56 10.44 3.87
N VAL A 204 11.88 9.32 4.56
CA VAL A 204 10.88 8.47 5.25
C VAL A 204 9.90 9.28 6.10
N LEU A 205 10.40 10.31 6.80
CA LEU A 205 9.56 11.18 7.62
C LEU A 205 8.49 11.91 6.79
N ALA A 206 8.87 12.51 5.65
CA ALA A 206 7.94 13.19 4.75
C ALA A 206 6.89 12.22 4.20
N VAL A 207 7.30 11.01 3.80
CA VAL A 207 6.38 9.96 3.31
C VAL A 207 5.41 9.52 4.40
N SER A 208 5.89 9.40 5.65
CA SER A 208 5.04 9.05 6.81
C SER A 208 3.99 10.12 7.11
N MET A 209 4.38 11.40 7.05
CA MET A 209 3.47 12.54 7.22
C MET A 209 2.43 12.59 6.09
N LEU A 210 2.85 12.42 4.84
CA LEU A 210 1.94 12.33 3.70
C LEU A 210 0.97 11.15 3.82
N ALA A 211 1.44 9.99 4.26
CA ALA A 211 0.57 8.83 4.46
C ALA A 211 -0.45 9.06 5.57
N SER A 212 -0.14 9.90 6.56
CA SER A 212 -1.04 10.21 7.68
C SER A 212 -2.13 11.22 7.33
N SER A 213 -2.02 11.96 6.23
CA SER A 213 -2.89 13.11 5.97
C SER A 213 -4.25 12.76 5.37
N SER A 214 -4.28 11.94 4.30
CA SER A 214 -5.52 11.68 3.57
C SER A 214 -5.55 10.31 2.91
N GLN A 215 -6.76 9.86 2.53
CA GLN A 215 -6.91 8.62 1.75
C GLN A 215 -6.32 8.76 0.34
N ASP A 216 -6.45 9.92 -0.29
CA ASP A 216 -5.92 10.16 -1.63
C ASP A 216 -4.39 10.14 -1.63
N SER A 217 -3.75 10.80 -0.65
CA SER A 217 -2.30 10.75 -0.46
C SER A 217 -1.78 9.31 -0.29
N ARG A 218 -2.49 8.48 0.50
CA ARG A 218 -2.14 7.06 0.67
C ARG A 218 -2.20 6.26 -0.63
N LYS A 219 -3.16 6.56 -1.52
CA LYS A 219 -3.26 5.94 -2.84
C LYS A 219 -2.13 6.38 -3.76
N ILE A 220 -1.84 7.68 -3.81
CA ILE A 220 -0.74 8.23 -4.62
C ILE A 220 0.61 7.63 -4.19
N ILE A 221 0.88 7.54 -2.88
CA ILE A 221 2.11 6.90 -2.36
C ILE A 221 2.22 5.45 -2.85
N PHE A 222 1.11 4.72 -2.86
CA PHE A 222 1.08 3.34 -3.33
C PHE A 222 1.28 3.22 -4.84
N GLU A 223 0.62 4.08 -5.63
CA GLU A 223 0.68 4.09 -7.09
C GLU A 223 2.06 4.52 -7.62
N GLU A 224 2.66 5.55 -7.03
CA GLU A 224 3.90 6.18 -7.53
C GLU A 224 5.19 5.42 -7.16
N GLY A 225 5.24 4.80 -5.98
CA GLY A 225 6.47 4.20 -5.48
C GLY A 225 6.51 2.69 -5.47
N ARG A 226 5.33 2.05 -5.50
CA ARG A 226 5.13 0.70 -4.95
C ARG A 226 5.73 0.58 -3.54
N LEU A 227 5.42 -0.51 -2.85
CA LEU A 227 5.79 -0.64 -1.43
C LEU A 227 7.21 -1.18 -1.23
N GLY A 228 7.84 -1.67 -2.30
CA GLY A 228 9.17 -2.29 -2.30
C GLY A 228 10.27 -1.43 -1.66
N PRO A 229 10.44 -0.15 -2.02
CA PRO A 229 11.45 0.70 -1.40
C PRO A 229 11.27 0.87 0.12
N LEU A 230 10.02 1.00 0.61
CA LEU A 230 9.72 1.07 2.04
C LEU A 230 10.06 -0.24 2.75
N LEU A 231 9.71 -1.37 2.15
CA LEU A 231 10.00 -2.70 2.69
C LEU A 231 11.50 -2.98 2.72
N ARG A 232 12.23 -2.61 1.66
CA ARG A 232 13.70 -2.78 1.58
C ARG A 232 14.42 -2.02 2.69
N ILE A 233 13.98 -0.79 3.01
CA ILE A 233 14.57 -0.04 4.12
C ILE A 233 14.25 -0.70 5.45
N LEU A 234 13.03 -1.20 5.64
CA LEU A 234 12.69 -1.94 6.85
C LEU A 234 13.49 -3.24 6.98
N GLU A 235 13.74 -3.98 5.91
CA GLU A 235 14.60 -5.16 5.92
C GLU A 235 16.06 -4.81 6.23
N THR A 236 16.59 -3.78 5.56
CA THR A 236 17.98 -3.34 5.73
C THR A 236 18.22 -2.80 7.14
N GLU A 237 17.27 -2.02 7.66
CA GLU A 237 17.35 -1.43 9.00
C GLU A 237 16.95 -2.41 10.09
N ALA A 238 16.11 -3.43 9.83
CA ALA A 238 15.81 -4.49 10.81
C ALA A 238 17.07 -5.24 11.28
N CYS A 239 18.14 -5.22 10.48
CA CYS A 239 19.45 -5.78 10.81
C CYS A 239 20.43 -4.76 11.44
N ARG A 240 20.11 -3.45 11.40
CA ARG A 240 20.99 -2.38 11.87
C ARG A 240 20.37 -1.71 13.11
N SER A 241 20.88 -2.05 14.28
CA SER A 241 20.38 -1.58 15.60
C SER A 241 20.35 -0.04 15.78
N GLY A 242 20.88 0.75 14.84
CA GLY A 242 21.13 2.19 14.98
C GLY A 242 20.02 3.15 14.48
N SER A 243 19.09 2.73 13.61
CA SER A 243 18.14 3.67 12.97
C SER A 243 16.69 3.53 13.45
N GLN A 244 16.50 3.61 14.76
CA GLN A 244 15.19 3.44 15.41
C GLN A 244 14.09 4.42 14.92
N PRO A 245 14.38 5.73 14.68
CA PRO A 245 13.37 6.65 14.18
C PRO A 245 12.92 6.31 12.76
N ILE A 246 13.85 5.92 11.88
CA ILE A 246 13.53 5.59 10.48
C ILE A 246 12.60 4.38 10.43
N GLN A 247 12.88 3.33 11.22
CA GLN A 247 12.00 2.17 11.34
C GLN A 247 10.60 2.56 11.80
N THR A 248 10.49 3.38 12.85
CA THR A 248 9.19 3.81 13.39
C THR A 248 8.38 4.59 12.34
N HIS A 249 9.02 5.51 11.62
CA HIS A 249 8.34 6.30 10.59
C HIS A 249 7.97 5.45 9.37
N ALA A 250 8.83 4.53 8.93
CA ALA A 250 8.56 3.65 7.80
C ALA A 250 7.41 2.66 8.11
N VAL A 251 7.39 2.04 9.29
CA VAL A 251 6.24 1.22 9.73
C VAL A 251 4.99 2.09 9.87
N GLY A 252 5.12 3.32 10.39
CA GLY A 252 4.03 4.28 10.46
C GLY A 252 3.41 4.58 9.09
N ALA A 253 4.25 4.82 8.07
CA ALA A 253 3.83 5.02 6.69
C ALA A 253 3.10 3.78 6.15
N LEU A 254 3.66 2.58 6.31
CA LEU A 254 3.03 1.33 5.89
C LEU A 254 1.69 1.10 6.58
N ARG A 255 1.61 1.32 7.89
CA ARG A 255 0.38 1.21 8.69
C ARG A 255 -0.69 2.17 8.18
N ASN A 256 -0.30 3.38 7.83
CA ASN A 256 -1.22 4.36 7.27
C ASN A 256 -1.69 3.93 5.87
N VAL A 257 -0.79 3.51 4.97
CA VAL A 257 -1.17 3.00 3.64
C VAL A 257 -2.08 1.76 3.76
N ALA A 258 -1.77 0.83 4.67
CA ALA A 258 -2.56 -0.37 4.94
C ALA A 258 -3.99 -0.07 5.38
N SER A 259 -4.30 1.11 5.90
CA SER A 259 -5.67 1.43 6.28
C SER A 259 -6.61 1.55 5.07
N VAL A 260 -6.09 1.72 3.84
CA VAL A 260 -6.88 1.64 2.60
C VAL A 260 -7.09 0.17 2.23
N GLU A 261 -8.34 -0.29 2.19
CA GLU A 261 -8.68 -1.71 2.03
C GLU A 261 -8.12 -2.32 0.74
N ASP A 262 -8.21 -1.59 -0.38
CA ASP A 262 -7.75 -2.04 -1.70
C ASP A 262 -6.24 -2.32 -1.75
N ILE A 263 -5.45 -1.67 -0.89
CA ILE A 263 -3.99 -1.76 -0.88
C ILE A 263 -3.48 -2.94 -0.02
N ARG A 264 -4.30 -3.43 0.91
CA ARG A 264 -3.87 -4.43 1.91
C ARG A 264 -3.45 -5.77 1.31
N LEU A 265 -4.12 -6.20 0.23
CA LEU A 265 -3.76 -7.44 -0.47
C LEU A 265 -2.37 -7.30 -1.10
N ALA A 266 -2.13 -6.21 -1.82
CA ALA A 266 -0.85 -5.91 -2.44
C ALA A 266 0.28 -5.79 -1.39
N LEU A 267 0.02 -5.21 -0.22
CA LEU A 267 0.97 -5.23 0.92
C LEU A 267 1.37 -6.66 1.31
N GLY A 268 0.40 -7.59 1.36
CA GLY A 268 0.69 -8.98 1.65
C GLY A 268 1.52 -9.64 0.54
N GLU A 269 1.21 -9.37 -0.72
CA GLU A 269 1.90 -9.94 -1.90
C GLU A 269 3.33 -9.42 -2.06
N GLU A 270 3.57 -8.15 -1.73
CA GLU A 270 4.89 -7.50 -1.74
C GLU A 270 5.78 -7.92 -0.55
N GLY A 271 5.32 -8.83 0.32
CA GLY A 271 6.13 -9.37 1.42
C GLY A 271 6.16 -8.51 2.68
N ALA A 272 5.18 -7.63 2.91
CA ALA A 272 5.16 -6.81 4.13
C ALA A 272 5.03 -7.63 5.43
N VAL A 273 4.30 -8.74 5.39
CA VAL A 273 4.01 -9.54 6.60
C VAL A 273 5.29 -10.14 7.24
N PRO A 274 6.19 -10.83 6.51
CA PRO A 274 7.46 -11.30 7.06
C PRO A 274 8.28 -10.20 7.75
N VAL A 275 8.43 -9.05 7.10
CA VAL A 275 9.19 -7.90 7.62
C VAL A 275 8.57 -7.37 8.91
N LEU A 276 7.25 -7.20 8.95
CA LEU A 276 6.53 -6.76 10.14
C LEU A 276 6.68 -7.76 11.29
N VAL A 277 6.56 -9.06 11.02
CA VAL A 277 6.71 -10.11 12.05
C VAL A 277 8.15 -10.18 12.60
N GLN A 278 9.16 -9.89 11.77
CA GLN A 278 10.54 -9.74 12.22
C GLN A 278 10.69 -8.53 13.18
N LEU A 279 10.12 -7.38 12.81
CA LEU A 279 10.16 -6.14 13.60
C LEU A 279 9.42 -6.23 14.94
N LEU A 280 8.48 -7.17 15.11
CA LEU A 280 7.92 -7.48 16.44
C LEU A 280 8.98 -7.92 17.45
N VAL A 281 10.13 -8.43 16.99
CA VAL A 281 11.21 -8.94 17.85
C VAL A 281 12.41 -8.00 17.85
N SER A 282 12.81 -7.47 16.70
CA SER A 282 14.01 -6.61 16.61
C SER A 282 13.75 -5.12 16.83
N GLY A 283 12.50 -4.66 16.69
CA GLY A 283 12.16 -3.24 16.86
C GLY A 283 12.09 -2.81 18.32
N ASN A 284 12.29 -1.50 18.57
CA ASN A 284 12.00 -0.91 19.89
C ASN A 284 10.49 -0.87 20.18
N THR A 285 10.12 -0.48 21.40
CA THR A 285 8.72 -0.39 21.84
C THR A 285 7.86 0.42 20.86
N ALA A 286 8.27 1.63 20.47
CA ALA A 286 7.50 2.47 19.56
C ALA A 286 7.27 1.82 18.17
N THR A 287 8.28 1.12 17.64
CA THR A 287 8.18 0.38 16.38
C THR A 287 7.23 -0.80 16.54
N GLN A 288 7.39 -1.60 17.61
CA GLN A 288 6.53 -2.74 17.91
C GLN A 288 5.06 -2.35 18.02
N GLU A 289 4.75 -1.20 18.64
CA GLU A 289 3.38 -0.68 18.71
C GLU A 289 2.79 -0.39 17.33
N LYS A 290 3.56 0.27 16.45
CA LYS A 290 3.14 0.56 15.07
C LYS A 290 3.01 -0.73 14.25
N VAL A 291 3.90 -1.70 14.47
CA VAL A 291 3.85 -3.02 13.83
C VAL A 291 2.58 -3.78 14.24
N ALA A 292 2.28 -3.83 15.54
CA ALA A 292 1.08 -4.49 16.05
C ALA A 292 -0.20 -3.88 15.47
N ASN A 293 -0.25 -2.54 15.35
CA ASN A 293 -1.34 -1.84 14.68
C ASN A 293 -1.44 -2.22 13.20
N CYS A 294 -0.31 -2.21 12.48
CA CYS A 294 -0.25 -2.59 11.06
C CYS A 294 -0.73 -4.04 10.84
N LEU A 295 -0.23 -4.99 11.63
CA LEU A 295 -0.65 -6.40 11.57
C LEU A 295 -2.12 -6.58 11.91
N SER A 296 -2.69 -5.78 12.83
CA SER A 296 -4.13 -5.80 13.12
C SER A 296 -4.97 -5.35 11.93
N ILE A 297 -4.51 -4.32 11.21
CA ILE A 297 -5.14 -3.86 9.97
C ILE A 297 -5.03 -4.92 8.87
N LEU A 298 -3.84 -5.51 8.66
CA LEU A 298 -3.62 -6.57 7.67
C LEU A 298 -4.38 -7.86 8.02
N ALA A 299 -4.47 -8.23 9.30
CA ALA A 299 -5.27 -9.34 9.76
C ALA A 299 -6.77 -9.06 9.67
N SER A 300 -7.20 -7.80 9.49
CA SER A 300 -8.59 -7.50 9.17
C SER A 300 -8.91 -7.77 7.69
N SER A 301 -7.92 -7.68 6.79
CA SER A 301 -8.06 -7.99 5.36
C SER A 301 -7.85 -9.47 5.04
N GLY A 302 -8.94 -10.14 4.68
CA GLY A 302 -8.91 -11.41 3.93
C GLY A 302 -8.21 -12.60 4.62
N GLU A 303 -8.32 -13.77 4.01
CA GLU A 303 -7.67 -15.00 4.48
C GLU A 303 -6.16 -14.98 4.24
N TYR A 304 -5.72 -14.36 3.15
CA TYR A 304 -4.33 -14.34 2.69
C TYR A 304 -3.34 -13.74 3.72
N CYS A 305 -3.57 -12.50 4.17
CA CYS A 305 -2.69 -11.87 5.16
C CYS A 305 -2.68 -12.62 6.50
N ARG A 306 -3.81 -13.19 6.92
CA ARG A 306 -3.89 -14.01 8.14
C ARG A 306 -3.05 -15.27 8.02
N ALA A 307 -3.13 -15.96 6.88
CA ALA A 307 -2.33 -17.15 6.60
C ALA A 307 -0.83 -16.84 6.62
N LEU A 308 -0.40 -15.73 6.01
CA LEU A 308 0.99 -15.27 6.06
C LEU A 308 1.44 -15.01 7.51
N ILE A 309 0.63 -14.34 8.34
CA ILE A 309 1.00 -14.09 9.75
C ILE A 309 1.20 -15.41 10.52
N ILE A 310 0.40 -16.44 10.22
CA ILE A 310 0.56 -17.76 10.81
C ILE A 310 1.86 -18.43 10.32
N GLN A 311 2.12 -18.40 9.01
CA GLN A 311 3.30 -18.98 8.38
C GLN A 311 4.60 -18.39 8.94
N GLU A 312 4.62 -17.06 9.15
CA GLU A 312 5.76 -16.32 9.70
C GLU A 312 5.90 -16.46 11.22
N LYS A 313 5.13 -17.34 11.87
CA LYS A 313 5.12 -17.54 13.33
C LYS A 313 4.82 -16.24 14.09
N GLY A 314 3.95 -15.40 13.54
CA GLY A 314 3.52 -14.15 14.15
C GLY A 314 2.70 -14.36 15.44
N LEU A 315 1.90 -15.43 15.51
CA LEU A 315 1.06 -15.71 16.69
C LEU A 315 1.89 -15.90 17.99
N PRO A 316 2.90 -16.77 18.05
CA PRO A 316 3.77 -16.88 19.24
C PRO A 316 4.44 -15.56 19.63
N ARG A 317 4.86 -14.74 18.66
CA ARG A 317 5.51 -13.44 18.89
C ARG A 317 4.53 -12.44 19.50
N LEU A 318 3.31 -12.37 18.99
CA LEU A 318 2.23 -11.54 19.53
C LEU A 318 1.84 -11.96 20.96
N MET A 319 1.81 -13.27 21.23
CA MET A 319 1.54 -13.79 22.57
C MET A 319 2.64 -13.46 23.58
N HIS A 320 3.92 -13.50 23.17
CA HIS A 320 5.01 -13.07 24.04
C HIS A 320 4.92 -11.57 24.32
N MET A 321 4.71 -10.78 23.27
CA MET A 321 4.63 -9.32 23.38
C MET A 321 3.55 -8.87 24.38
N ILE A 322 2.40 -9.54 24.45
CA ILE A 322 1.31 -9.12 25.34
C ILE A 322 1.69 -9.10 26.83
N GLN A 323 2.69 -9.90 27.24
CA GLN A 323 3.13 -9.99 28.63
C GLN A 323 3.97 -8.78 29.05
N ASP A 324 4.61 -8.13 28.08
CA ASP A 324 5.56 -7.03 28.30
C ASP A 324 4.97 -5.64 27.99
N LEU A 325 3.72 -5.57 27.51
CA LEU A 325 3.07 -4.33 27.09
C LEU A 325 2.44 -3.55 28.25
N SER A 326 2.70 -2.24 28.26
CA SER A 326 2.04 -1.28 29.17
C SER A 326 0.99 -0.40 28.47
N ASN A 327 0.98 -0.34 27.14
CA ASN A 327 0.09 0.52 26.35
C ASN A 327 -1.23 -0.19 26.00
N SER A 328 -2.35 0.36 26.44
CA SER A 328 -3.70 -0.17 26.21
C SER A 328 -4.04 -0.32 24.73
N ASP A 329 -3.67 0.66 23.90
CA ASP A 329 -4.01 0.65 22.47
C ASP A 329 -3.27 -0.47 21.74
N THR A 330 -2.00 -0.67 22.11
CA THR A 330 -1.17 -1.74 21.56
C THR A 330 -1.69 -3.11 21.97
N ILE A 331 -2.11 -3.26 23.24
CA ILE A 331 -2.75 -4.49 23.74
C ILE A 331 -4.02 -4.77 22.93
N GLU A 332 -4.86 -3.77 22.67
CA GLU A 332 -6.05 -3.94 21.84
C GLU A 332 -5.68 -4.43 20.42
N HIS A 333 -4.68 -3.82 19.79
CA HIS A 333 -4.23 -4.22 18.45
C HIS A 333 -3.69 -5.66 18.41
N VAL A 334 -2.90 -6.05 19.41
CA VAL A 334 -2.38 -7.42 19.54
C VAL A 334 -3.53 -8.41 19.73
N LEU A 335 -4.43 -8.16 20.69
CA LEU A 335 -5.57 -9.02 20.96
C LEU A 335 -6.49 -9.15 19.75
N ARG A 336 -6.74 -8.06 19.03
CA ARG A 336 -7.53 -8.04 17.80
C ARG A 336 -6.88 -8.89 16.71
N THR A 337 -5.56 -8.82 16.56
CA THR A 337 -4.80 -9.65 15.62
C THR A 337 -4.90 -11.13 15.99
N ILE A 338 -4.68 -11.48 17.26
CA ILE A 338 -4.79 -12.85 17.78
C ILE A 338 -6.22 -13.39 17.56
N TYR A 339 -7.23 -12.58 17.85
CA TYR A 339 -8.63 -12.92 17.62
C TYR A 339 -8.92 -13.24 16.15
N PHE A 340 -8.43 -12.41 15.22
CA PHE A 340 -8.58 -12.67 13.78
C PHE A 340 -7.92 -13.98 13.34
N ILE A 341 -6.70 -14.25 13.81
CA ILE A 341 -5.96 -15.48 13.49
C ILE A 341 -6.68 -16.70 14.07
N THR A 342 -7.10 -16.62 15.33
CA THR A 342 -7.76 -17.73 16.05
C THR A 342 -9.06 -18.13 15.38
N ILE A 343 -9.86 -17.17 14.90
CA ILE A 343 -11.11 -17.48 14.20
C ILE A 343 -10.87 -18.31 12.93
N ILE A 344 -9.85 -17.97 12.15
CA ILE A 344 -9.51 -18.76 10.95
C ILE A 344 -9.06 -20.15 11.34
N GLN A 345 -8.20 -20.27 12.35
CA GLN A 345 -7.74 -21.57 12.85
C GLN A 345 -8.91 -22.45 13.34
N LEU A 346 -9.90 -21.87 14.01
CA LEU A 346 -11.13 -22.59 14.38
C LEU A 346 -11.89 -23.10 13.14
N GLY A 347 -11.99 -22.27 12.09
CA GLY A 347 -12.58 -22.67 10.82
C GLY A 347 -11.85 -23.86 10.17
N GLU A 348 -10.52 -23.85 10.20
CA GLU A 348 -9.69 -24.94 9.66
C GLU A 348 -9.76 -26.21 10.52
N PHE A 349 -9.78 -26.11 11.84
CA PHE A 349 -9.99 -27.26 12.73
C PHE A 349 -11.38 -27.88 12.54
N ILE A 350 -12.40 -27.09 12.22
CA ILE A 350 -13.72 -27.61 11.86
C ILE A 350 -13.67 -28.39 10.53
N LYS A 351 -12.89 -27.92 9.54
CA LYS A 351 -12.78 -28.60 8.24
C LYS A 351 -11.98 -29.90 8.30
N HIS A 352 -10.80 -29.84 8.91
CA HIS A 352 -9.75 -30.86 8.77
C HIS A 352 -9.37 -31.53 10.09
N GLY A 353 -9.86 -31.03 11.23
CA GLY A 353 -9.54 -31.57 12.55
C GLY A 353 -10.15 -32.96 12.79
N ASN A 354 -9.61 -33.65 13.79
CA ASN A 354 -10.24 -34.87 14.33
C ASN A 354 -11.57 -34.51 15.04
N MET A 355 -12.37 -35.53 15.40
CA MET A 355 -13.69 -35.31 16.01
C MET A 355 -13.66 -34.45 17.29
N ILE A 356 -12.62 -34.58 18.11
CA ILE A 356 -12.47 -33.79 19.34
C ILE A 356 -12.21 -32.33 19.01
N LEU A 357 -11.27 -32.05 18.10
CA LEU A 357 -10.96 -30.69 17.64
C LEU A 357 -12.16 -30.05 16.96
N GLN A 358 -12.88 -30.79 16.12
CA GLN A 358 -14.10 -30.34 15.47
C GLN A 358 -15.19 -29.97 16.49
N GLN A 359 -15.38 -30.78 17.54
CA GLN A 359 -16.35 -30.49 18.60
C GLN A 359 -15.97 -29.24 19.39
N ILE A 360 -14.73 -29.15 19.86
CA ILE A 360 -14.26 -27.99 20.65
C ILE A 360 -14.37 -26.74 19.79
N SER A 361 -13.93 -26.81 18.53
CA SER A 361 -13.94 -25.66 17.62
C SER A 361 -15.36 -25.21 17.28
N ALA A 362 -16.29 -26.14 17.03
CA ALA A 362 -17.69 -25.81 16.82
C ALA A 362 -18.32 -25.18 18.07
N SER A 363 -18.01 -25.70 19.27
CA SER A 363 -18.51 -25.13 20.53
C SER A 363 -17.94 -23.76 20.84
N LEU A 364 -16.69 -23.48 20.48
CA LEU A 364 -16.10 -22.14 20.63
C LEU A 364 -16.74 -21.18 19.64
N LEU A 365 -16.86 -21.60 18.37
CA LEU A 365 -17.44 -20.79 17.32
C LEU A 365 -18.90 -20.41 17.60
N SER A 366 -19.68 -21.29 18.23
CA SER A 366 -21.06 -21.01 18.62
C SER A 366 -21.22 -19.99 19.75
N LYS A 367 -20.17 -19.81 20.57
CA LYS A 367 -20.19 -18.93 21.76
C LYS A 367 -19.51 -17.58 21.51
N LEU A 368 -18.65 -17.50 20.50
CA LEU A 368 -17.94 -16.28 20.17
C LEU A 368 -18.84 -15.29 19.42
N SER A 369 -18.77 -14.02 19.80
CA SER A 369 -19.30 -12.92 19.00
C SER A 369 -18.36 -12.67 17.83
N ILE A 370 -18.82 -12.95 16.61
CA ILE A 370 -18.02 -12.87 15.38
C ILE A 370 -18.50 -11.70 14.53
N SER A 371 -17.58 -10.86 14.04
CA SER A 371 -17.90 -9.79 13.09
C SER A 371 -18.39 -10.35 11.75
N GLU A 372 -19.23 -9.61 11.03
CA GLU A 372 -19.76 -10.06 9.73
C GLU A 372 -18.64 -10.36 8.71
N GLY A 373 -17.52 -9.62 8.75
CA GLY A 373 -16.35 -9.88 7.91
C GLY A 373 -15.68 -11.22 8.23
N ASN A 374 -15.51 -11.54 9.51
CA ASN A 374 -14.93 -12.81 9.94
C ASN A 374 -15.84 -13.99 9.62
N LYS A 375 -17.16 -13.82 9.77
CA LYS A 375 -18.14 -14.84 9.36
C LYS A 375 -18.04 -15.16 7.87
N ARG A 376 -17.76 -14.18 7.01
CA ARG A 376 -17.50 -14.42 5.57
C ARG A 376 -16.24 -15.23 5.34
N ALA A 377 -15.17 -14.90 6.07
CA ALA A 377 -13.87 -15.56 5.92
C ALA A 377 -13.92 -17.07 6.24
N ILE A 378 -14.71 -17.47 7.25
CA ILE A 378 -14.84 -18.90 7.63
C ILE A 378 -16.06 -19.59 7.00
N SER A 379 -16.71 -18.98 6.01
CA SER A 379 -17.90 -19.56 5.34
C SER A 379 -17.65 -20.96 4.77
N SER A 380 -16.42 -21.22 4.32
CA SER A 380 -15.97 -22.50 3.79
C SER A 380 -16.04 -23.66 4.79
N CYS A 381 -16.11 -23.41 6.12
CA CYS A 381 -16.28 -24.48 7.12
C CYS A 381 -17.74 -24.93 7.32
N MET A 382 -18.73 -24.19 6.79
CA MET A 382 -20.15 -24.48 6.99
C MET A 382 -20.55 -25.88 6.51
N GLY A 383 -19.98 -26.36 5.41
CA GLY A 383 -20.27 -27.71 4.90
C GLY A 383 -19.85 -28.83 5.85
N SER A 384 -18.70 -28.66 6.53
CA SER A 384 -18.23 -29.57 7.57
C SER A 384 -19.08 -29.46 8.84
N LEU A 385 -19.56 -28.27 9.21
CA LEU A 385 -20.51 -28.12 10.31
C LEU A 385 -21.83 -28.85 10.04
N VAL A 386 -22.36 -28.80 8.81
CA VAL A 386 -23.56 -29.57 8.44
C VAL A 386 -23.32 -31.06 8.59
N LYS A 387 -22.12 -31.57 8.21
CA LYS A 387 -21.72 -32.96 8.46
C LYS A 387 -21.73 -33.31 9.95
N LEU A 388 -21.21 -32.42 10.79
CA LEU A 388 -21.12 -32.65 12.24
C LEU A 388 -22.49 -32.68 12.92
N MET A 389 -23.49 -32.00 12.34
CA MET A 389 -24.86 -32.10 12.84
C MET A 389 -25.48 -33.49 12.63
N GLU A 390 -25.00 -34.29 11.67
CA GLU A 390 -25.47 -35.67 11.47
C GLU A 390 -24.94 -36.63 12.54
N SER A 391 -23.81 -36.30 13.17
CA SER A 391 -23.21 -37.17 14.18
C SER A 391 -23.88 -37.00 15.55
N PRO A 392 -24.51 -38.05 16.12
CA PRO A 392 -25.17 -37.98 17.44
C PRO A 392 -24.17 -37.98 18.60
N LYS A 393 -22.93 -38.41 18.35
CA LYS A 393 -21.83 -38.40 19.30
C LYS A 393 -20.69 -37.55 18.73
N PRO A 394 -19.97 -36.79 19.57
CA PRO A 394 -20.16 -36.58 21.01
C PRO A 394 -21.39 -35.75 21.39
N VAL A 395 -21.88 -35.92 22.63
CA VAL A 395 -23.08 -35.21 23.14
C VAL A 395 -22.84 -33.69 23.10
N GLY A 396 -23.84 -32.94 22.63
CA GLY A 396 -23.76 -31.50 22.45
C GLY A 396 -23.12 -31.03 21.13
N LEU A 397 -22.49 -31.93 20.34
CA LEU A 397 -21.92 -31.57 19.04
C LEU A 397 -22.98 -31.05 18.07
N GLN A 398 -24.15 -31.69 18.01
CA GLN A 398 -25.24 -31.28 17.12
C GLN A 398 -25.73 -29.86 17.43
N ASP A 399 -25.87 -29.52 18.71
CA ASP A 399 -26.26 -28.18 19.14
C ASP A 399 -25.16 -27.16 18.80
N ALA A 400 -23.92 -27.43 19.19
CA ALA A 400 -22.79 -26.56 18.90
C ALA A 400 -22.65 -26.27 17.40
N ALA A 401 -22.71 -27.32 16.56
CA ALA A 401 -22.64 -27.18 15.11
C ALA A 401 -23.84 -26.39 14.55
N ALA A 402 -25.06 -26.65 15.02
CA ALA A 402 -26.25 -25.92 14.58
C ALA A 402 -26.19 -24.43 14.93
N GLN A 403 -25.81 -24.10 16.17
CA GLN A 403 -25.69 -22.71 16.62
C GLN A 403 -24.57 -21.97 15.87
N ALA A 404 -23.43 -22.63 15.66
CA ALA A 404 -22.33 -22.07 14.89
C ALA A 404 -22.76 -21.72 13.47
N ILE A 405 -23.43 -22.63 12.75
CA ILE A 405 -23.90 -22.35 11.38
C ILE A 405 -24.96 -21.25 11.37
N VAL A 406 -25.91 -21.27 12.31
CA VAL A 406 -26.94 -20.23 12.40
C VAL A 406 -26.32 -18.85 12.61
N SER A 407 -25.28 -18.76 13.45
CA SER A 407 -24.49 -17.53 13.64
C SER A 407 -23.79 -17.08 12.35
N LEU A 408 -23.23 -18.01 11.56
CA LEU A 408 -22.61 -17.71 10.26
C LEU A 408 -23.63 -17.27 9.20
N LEU A 409 -24.87 -17.80 9.25
CA LEU A 409 -25.94 -17.46 8.31
C LEU A 409 -26.63 -16.13 8.61
N THR A 410 -26.22 -15.38 9.63
CA THR A 410 -26.63 -13.97 9.76
C THR A 410 -26.17 -13.15 8.56
N VAL A 411 -25.03 -13.50 7.96
CA VAL A 411 -24.50 -12.87 6.75
C VAL A 411 -25.20 -13.38 5.50
N ARG A 412 -25.69 -12.48 4.64
CA ARG A 412 -26.38 -12.85 3.39
C ARG A 412 -25.52 -13.66 2.43
N SER A 413 -24.23 -13.31 2.26
CA SER A 413 -23.30 -14.02 1.38
C SER A 413 -23.09 -15.47 1.80
N ASN A 414 -23.11 -15.74 3.11
CA ASN A 414 -22.95 -17.10 3.64
C ASN A 414 -24.19 -17.96 3.34
N ARG A 415 -25.39 -17.37 3.32
CA ARG A 415 -26.61 -18.09 2.91
C ARG A 415 -26.51 -18.58 1.48
N THR A 416 -26.05 -17.71 0.58
CA THR A 416 -25.86 -18.09 -0.83
C THR A 416 -24.76 -19.13 -0.97
N GLU A 417 -23.68 -19.03 -0.20
CA GLU A 417 -22.58 -19.99 -0.24
C GLU A 417 -22.99 -21.38 0.24
N LEU A 418 -23.70 -21.49 1.37
CA LEU A 418 -24.20 -22.76 1.85
C LEU A 418 -25.23 -23.38 0.89
N ALA A 419 -26.09 -22.57 0.28
CA ALA A 419 -27.09 -23.04 -0.67
C ALA A 419 -26.48 -23.57 -1.97
N LYS A 420 -25.32 -23.05 -2.42
CA LYS A 420 -24.58 -23.61 -3.55
C LYS A 420 -23.97 -24.98 -3.26
N GLY A 421 -23.72 -25.30 -1.99
CA GLY A 421 -23.17 -26.59 -1.58
C GLY A 421 -24.19 -27.72 -1.67
N GLU A 422 -24.34 -28.34 -2.84
CA GLU A 422 -25.31 -29.43 -3.10
C GLU A 422 -25.27 -30.53 -2.02
N LYS A 423 -24.07 -31.00 -1.66
CA LYS A 423 -23.88 -32.03 -0.63
C LYS A 423 -24.42 -31.58 0.73
N SER A 424 -24.18 -30.33 1.12
CA SER A 424 -24.65 -29.77 2.39
C SER A 424 -26.17 -29.60 2.40
N VAL A 425 -26.76 -29.16 1.29
CA VAL A 425 -28.22 -29.05 1.14
C VAL A 425 -28.87 -30.43 1.20
N MET A 426 -28.34 -31.42 0.49
CA MET A 426 -28.88 -32.79 0.50
C MET A 426 -28.85 -33.41 1.90
N ARG A 427 -27.74 -33.24 2.63
CA ARG A 427 -27.62 -33.67 4.03
C ARG A 427 -28.66 -33.01 4.93
N LEU A 428 -28.81 -31.68 4.81
CA LEU A 428 -29.84 -30.95 5.54
C LEU A 428 -31.25 -31.50 5.26
N VAL A 429 -31.58 -31.81 4.00
CA VAL A 429 -32.89 -32.40 3.66
C VAL A 429 -33.05 -33.80 4.24
N GLN A 430 -32.00 -34.64 4.18
CA GLN A 430 -32.01 -35.97 4.80
C GLN A 430 -32.19 -35.92 6.33
N MET A 431 -31.66 -34.89 6.98
CA MET A 431 -31.86 -34.67 8.41
C MET A 431 -33.30 -34.24 8.75
N LEU A 432 -34.05 -33.67 7.79
CA LEU A 432 -35.46 -33.33 7.95
C LEU A 432 -36.39 -34.54 7.80
N ASP A 433 -35.91 -35.68 7.25
CA ASP A 433 -36.74 -36.87 7.10
C ASP A 433 -37.31 -37.31 8.45
N PRO A 434 -38.64 -37.35 8.64
CA PRO A 434 -39.25 -37.79 9.89
C PRO A 434 -38.77 -39.16 10.38
N LYS A 435 -38.32 -40.04 9.48
CA LYS A 435 -37.80 -41.38 9.81
C LYS A 435 -36.37 -41.36 10.35
N ASN A 436 -35.69 -40.22 10.28
CA ASN A 436 -34.31 -40.11 10.71
C ASN A 436 -34.21 -39.70 12.19
N ASP A 437 -34.11 -40.66 13.09
CA ASP A 437 -34.03 -40.41 14.54
C ASP A 437 -32.61 -40.05 15.03
N THR A 438 -31.62 -40.00 14.13
CA THR A 438 -30.22 -39.72 14.52
C THR A 438 -29.98 -38.26 14.90
N VAL A 439 -30.84 -37.35 14.43
CA VAL A 439 -30.71 -35.91 14.68
C VAL A 439 -32.00 -35.32 15.22
N PHE A 440 -31.89 -34.54 16.30
CA PHE A 440 -33.02 -33.77 16.81
C PHE A 440 -33.50 -32.76 15.76
N LYS A 441 -34.78 -32.88 15.37
CA LYS A 441 -35.41 -32.08 14.29
C LYS A 441 -35.36 -30.57 14.52
N LYS A 442 -35.22 -30.12 15.78
CA LYS A 442 -35.00 -28.73 16.13
C LYS A 442 -33.82 -28.11 15.35
N TYR A 443 -32.71 -28.82 15.19
CA TYR A 443 -31.49 -28.29 14.58
C TYR A 443 -31.59 -28.05 13.06
N PRO A 444 -32.00 -29.03 12.21
CA PRO A 444 -32.20 -28.78 10.79
C PRO A 444 -33.33 -27.76 10.52
N LEU A 445 -34.38 -27.71 11.36
CA LEU A 445 -35.44 -26.70 11.25
C LEU A 445 -34.94 -25.27 11.54
N MET A 446 -34.07 -25.10 12.54
CA MET A 446 -33.38 -23.85 12.80
C MET A 446 -32.53 -23.42 11.59
N LEU A 447 -31.80 -24.36 11.00
CA LEU A 447 -30.92 -24.09 9.86
C LEU A 447 -31.71 -23.65 8.62
N VAL A 448 -32.80 -24.35 8.26
CA VAL A 448 -33.70 -23.95 7.18
C VAL A 448 -34.26 -22.56 7.41
N THR A 449 -34.70 -22.27 8.64
CA THR A 449 -35.25 -20.96 9.00
C THR A 449 -34.22 -19.85 8.84
N ALA A 450 -32.96 -20.08 9.24
CA ALA A 450 -31.85 -19.14 9.12
C ALA A 450 -31.42 -18.94 7.66
N LEU A 451 -31.34 -20.02 6.87
CA LEU A 451 -30.99 -19.98 5.45
C LEU A 451 -32.00 -19.17 4.63
N LEU A 452 -33.29 -19.29 4.97
CA LEU A 452 -34.39 -18.55 4.35
C LEU A 452 -34.65 -17.18 4.98
N ALA A 453 -33.85 -16.75 5.96
CA ALA A 453 -34.01 -15.44 6.57
C ALA A 453 -33.78 -14.31 5.55
N GLY A 454 -34.56 -13.23 5.65
CA GLY A 454 -34.44 -12.09 4.75
C GLY A 454 -34.96 -12.30 3.32
N GLY A 455 -35.69 -13.39 3.05
CA GLY A 455 -36.41 -13.57 1.79
C GLY A 455 -35.58 -14.06 0.60
N SER A 456 -34.49 -14.80 0.83
CA SER A 456 -33.65 -15.35 -0.24
C SER A 456 -34.43 -16.28 -1.18
N GLY A 457 -34.77 -15.79 -2.38
CA GLY A 457 -35.53 -16.53 -3.39
C GLY A 457 -34.76 -17.71 -3.98
N ASP A 458 -33.44 -17.57 -4.14
CA ASP A 458 -32.60 -18.62 -4.73
C ASP A 458 -32.39 -19.79 -3.76
N CYS A 459 -32.10 -19.50 -2.48
CA CYS A 459 -32.00 -20.53 -1.44
C CYS A 459 -33.31 -21.31 -1.30
N ARG A 460 -34.46 -20.63 -1.46
CA ARG A 460 -35.79 -21.27 -1.48
C ARG A 460 -35.94 -22.25 -2.63
N LYS A 461 -35.63 -21.82 -3.87
CA LYS A 461 -35.70 -22.68 -5.06
C LYS A 461 -34.83 -23.92 -4.89
N ILE A 462 -33.61 -23.75 -4.39
CA ILE A 462 -32.67 -24.84 -4.15
C ILE A 462 -33.21 -25.84 -3.11
N LEU A 463 -33.73 -25.36 -1.97
CA LEU A 463 -34.33 -26.23 -0.96
C LEU A 463 -35.59 -26.97 -1.44
N VAL A 464 -36.42 -26.31 -2.25
CA VAL A 464 -37.60 -26.94 -2.86
C VAL A 464 -37.16 -28.03 -3.85
N ALA A 465 -36.17 -27.75 -4.71
CA ALA A 465 -35.63 -28.72 -5.65
C ALA A 465 -34.99 -29.93 -4.95
N ALA A 466 -34.35 -29.71 -3.80
CA ALA A 466 -33.79 -30.79 -2.97
C ALA A 466 -34.84 -31.63 -2.24
N GLY A 467 -36.14 -31.25 -2.27
CA GLY A 467 -37.22 -32.04 -1.68
C GLY A 467 -37.61 -31.66 -0.25
N ALA A 468 -37.10 -30.54 0.30
CA ALA A 468 -37.36 -30.12 1.68
C ALA A 468 -38.87 -29.92 1.99
N ASN A 469 -39.67 -29.54 0.98
CA ASN A 469 -41.09 -29.20 1.16
C ASN A 469 -41.91 -30.38 1.70
N LYS A 470 -41.70 -31.60 1.17
CA LYS A 470 -42.45 -32.80 1.59
C LYS A 470 -42.19 -33.12 3.06
N HIS A 471 -40.91 -33.10 3.47
CA HIS A 471 -40.52 -33.37 4.85
C HIS A 471 -41.05 -32.29 5.82
N LEU A 472 -41.01 -31.01 5.44
CA LEU A 472 -41.51 -29.92 6.28
C LEU A 472 -43.04 -29.94 6.46
N GLN A 473 -43.80 -30.39 5.46
CA GLN A 473 -45.25 -30.59 5.59
C GLN A 473 -45.55 -31.65 6.65
N ILE A 474 -44.93 -32.82 6.53
CA ILE A 474 -45.11 -33.93 7.50
C ILE A 474 -44.66 -33.51 8.90
N LEU A 475 -43.52 -32.82 9.04
CA LEU A 475 -43.06 -32.31 10.34
C LEU A 475 -44.00 -31.24 10.94
N THR A 476 -44.73 -30.50 10.10
CA THR A 476 -45.72 -29.52 10.58
C THR A 476 -47.00 -30.21 11.06
N GLU A 477 -47.43 -31.27 10.37
CA GLU A 477 -48.55 -32.13 10.80
C GLU A 477 -48.25 -32.85 12.12
N MET A 478 -46.99 -33.24 12.33
CA MET A 478 -46.49 -33.83 13.59
C MET A 478 -46.21 -32.79 14.69
N GLU A 479 -46.57 -31.52 14.49
CA GLU A 479 -46.43 -30.42 15.45
C GLU A 479 -45.00 -30.17 15.99
N PHE A 480 -43.96 -30.47 15.21
CA PHE A 480 -42.58 -30.17 15.63
C PHE A 480 -42.35 -28.66 15.75
N ALA A 481 -41.77 -28.25 16.89
CA ALA A 481 -41.45 -26.85 17.16
C ALA A 481 -40.54 -26.25 16.07
N GLY A 482 -41.01 -25.18 15.43
CA GLY A 482 -40.29 -24.47 14.36
C GLY A 482 -40.60 -24.95 12.94
N ALA A 483 -41.27 -26.10 12.76
CA ALA A 483 -41.61 -26.64 11.43
C ALA A 483 -42.55 -25.70 10.65
N LYS A 484 -43.61 -25.21 11.29
CA LYS A 484 -44.55 -24.23 10.70
C LYS A 484 -43.84 -22.95 10.22
N LYS A 485 -42.88 -22.44 11.00
CA LYS A 485 -42.10 -21.23 10.66
C LYS A 485 -41.17 -21.48 9.47
N ALA A 486 -40.49 -22.63 9.44
CA ALA A 486 -39.65 -23.03 8.33
C ALA A 486 -40.46 -23.21 7.04
N LEU A 487 -41.63 -23.87 7.11
CA LEU A 487 -42.53 -24.08 5.99
C LEU A 487 -43.08 -22.75 5.43
N GLN A 488 -43.55 -21.84 6.30
CA GLN A 488 -43.99 -20.49 5.90
C GLN A 488 -42.89 -19.72 5.16
N ARG A 489 -41.64 -19.78 5.67
CA ARG A 489 -40.50 -19.15 5.00
C ARG A 489 -40.17 -19.81 3.68
N LEU A 490 -40.40 -21.11 3.51
CA LEU A 490 -40.17 -21.84 2.25
C LEU A 490 -41.27 -21.57 1.21
N THR A 491 -42.53 -21.44 1.62
CA THR A 491 -43.65 -21.14 0.71
C THR A 491 -43.74 -19.66 0.33
N GLY A 492 -43.14 -18.77 1.12
CA GLY A 492 -43.03 -17.34 0.79
C GLY A 492 -44.15 -16.50 1.36
N ILE A 493 -45.00 -17.13 2.17
CA ILE A 493 -46.08 -16.50 2.89
C ILE A 493 -45.46 -15.78 4.08
N THR A 494 -45.06 -14.53 3.87
CA THR A 494 -44.70 -13.62 4.97
C THR A 494 -45.98 -12.95 5.49
N LEU A 495 -46.05 -12.58 6.77
CA LEU A 495 -47.19 -11.85 7.34
C LEU A 495 -47.56 -10.61 6.50
N LYS A 496 -46.58 -9.94 5.87
CA LYS A 496 -46.83 -8.84 4.92
C LYS A 496 -47.71 -9.24 3.72
N SER A 497 -47.61 -10.47 3.21
CA SER A 497 -48.45 -10.97 2.10
C SER A 497 -49.89 -11.30 2.51
N ILE A 498 -50.11 -11.57 3.81
CA ILE A 498 -51.45 -11.81 4.37
C ILE A 498 -52.17 -10.46 4.55
N PHE A 499 -51.47 -9.45 5.10
CA PHE A 499 -52.04 -8.11 5.27
C PHE A 499 -52.13 -7.30 3.98
N SER A 500 -51.31 -7.57 2.94
CA SER A 500 -51.46 -6.88 1.65
C SER A 500 -52.61 -7.40 0.79
N ARG A 501 -53.22 -8.55 1.15
CA ARG A 501 -54.42 -9.07 0.50
C ARG A 501 -55.71 -8.58 1.14
N THR A 502 -55.72 -8.28 2.43
CA THR A 502 -56.92 -7.84 3.16
C THR A 502 -57.15 -6.32 3.16
N TRP A 503 -56.20 -5.52 2.68
CA TRP A 503 -56.35 -4.05 2.54
C TRP A 503 -56.73 -3.60 1.12
N ARG A 504 -57.13 -4.54 0.27
CA ARG A 504 -57.59 -4.26 -1.09
C ARG A 504 -59.00 -4.81 -1.28
N GLU A 505 -59.90 -4.41 -0.37
CA GLU A 505 -61.35 -4.46 -0.52
C GLU A 505 -61.93 -3.11 -0.08
#